data_AF-C7DAP8-F1
#
_entry.id   AF-C7DAP8-F1
#
_cell.length_a   1.000
_cell.length_b   1.000
_cell.length_c   1.000
_cell.angle_alpha   90.00
_cell.angle_beta   90.00
_cell.angle_gamma   90.00
#
_symmetry.space_group_name_H-M   'P 1'
#
loop_
_entity.id
_entity.type
_entity.pdbx_description
1 polymer ?
#
loop_
_entity_poly.entity_id
_entity_poly.type
_entity_poly.pdbx_seq_one_letter_code
_entity_poly.pdbx_strand_id
1 'polypeptide(L)' 'MDQFLETLWVLALVALLIYVAVYVPITMARTRDRHPYGWLLISLLLSPPIAIIGLMMLGRATPESRI' A
#
# COMPACT_ATOMS: atom_id res chain seq x y z
N MET A 1 -31.43 8.12 -2.53
CA MET A 1 -30.09 8.73 -2.53
C MET A 1 -29.85 9.20 -3.96
N ASP A 2 -29.37 10.42 -4.17
CA ASP A 2 -29.30 10.98 -5.52
C ASP A 2 -28.18 10.30 -6.32
N GLN A 3 -28.41 10.01 -7.60
CA GLN A 3 -27.45 9.33 -8.49
C GLN A 3 -26.05 9.99 -8.50
N PHE A 4 -26.02 11.32 -8.33
CA PHE A 4 -24.79 12.09 -8.18
C PHE A 4 -23.99 11.67 -6.93
N LEU A 5 -24.65 11.54 -5.78
CA LEU A 5 -24.02 11.13 -4.52
C LEU A 5 -23.49 9.71 -4.61
N GLU A 6 -24.24 8.79 -5.23
CA GLU A 6 -23.80 7.41 -5.48
C GLU A 6 -22.51 7.38 -6.30
N THR A 7 -22.44 8.19 -7.36
CA THR A 7 -21.24 8.29 -8.21
C THR A 7 -20.03 8.78 -7.42
N LEU A 8 -20.20 9.83 -6.60
CA LEU A 8 -19.13 10.34 -5.75
C LEU A 8 -18.65 9.29 -4.74
N TRP A 9 -19.56 8.52 -4.15
CA TRP A 9 -19.20 7.45 -3.22
C TRP A 9 -18.38 6.35 -3.88
N VAL A 10 -18.75 5.92 -5.08
CA VAL A 10 -17.99 4.92 -5.84
C VAL A 10 -16.59 5.44 -6.17
N LEU A 11 -16.47 6.69 -6.64
CA LEU A 11 -15.18 7.29 -6.95
C LEU A 11 -14.28 7.42 -5.70
N ALA A 12 -14.86 7.84 -4.58
CA ALA A 12 -14.14 7.92 -3.31
C ALA A 12 -13.66 6.54 -2.85
N LEU A 13 -14.48 5.50 -3.00
CA LEU A 13 -14.11 4.13 -2.65
C LEU A 13 -12.97 3.61 -3.55
N VAL A 14 -13.04 3.83 -4.86
CA VAL A 14 -11.97 3.46 -5.79
C VAL A 14 -10.68 4.19 -5.47
N ALA A 15 -10.75 5.50 -5.20
CA ALA A 15 -9.59 6.29 -4.81
C ALA A 15 -8.97 5.78 -3.49
N LEU A 16 -9.80 5.44 -2.51
CA LEU A 16 -9.35 4.85 -1.24
C LEU A 16 -8.66 3.50 -1.46
N LEU A 17 -9.22 2.63 -2.32
CA LEU A 17 -8.61 1.34 -2.65
C LEU A 17 -7.25 1.51 -3.32
N ILE A 18 -7.12 2.43 -4.29
CA ILE A 18 -5.84 2.73 -4.94
C ILE A 18 -4.84 3.29 -3.91
N TYR A 19 -5.28 4.20 -3.05
CA TYR A 19 -4.43 4.77 -2.01
C TYR A 19 -3.87 3.68 -1.08
N VAL A 20 -4.73 2.81 -0.55
CA VAL A 20 -4.33 1.74 0.37
C VAL A 20 -3.51 0.65 -0.34
N ALA A 21 -3.85 0.29 -1.57
CA ALA A 21 -3.17 -0.78 -2.31
C ALA A 21 -1.83 -0.37 -2.92
N VAL A 22 -1.64 0.91 -3.23
CA VAL A 22 -0.46 1.40 -3.95
C VAL A 22 0.34 2.38 -3.12
N TYR A 23 -0.27 3.48 -2.71
CA TYR A 23 0.45 4.59 -2.08
C TYR A 23 0.98 4.22 -0.69
N VAL A 24 0.15 3.60 0.15
CA VAL A 24 0.54 3.19 1.51
C VAL A 24 1.73 2.21 1.51
N PRO A 25 1.71 1.06 0.78
CA PRO A 25 2.83 0.12 0.82
C PRO A 25 4.12 0.71 0.24
N ILE A 26 4.05 1.53 -0.82
CA ILE A 26 5.23 2.19 -1.39
C ILE A 26 5.88 3.14 -0.38
N THR A 27 5.09 4.00 0.25
CA THR A 27 5.59 5.00 1.21
C THR A 27 6.10 4.34 2.49
N MET A 28 5.38 3.31 2.99
CA MET A 28 5.83 2.54 4.14
C MET A 28 7.12 1.76 3.88
N ALA A 29 7.32 1.24 2.66
CA ALA A 29 8.56 0.58 2.28
C ALA A 29 9.73 1.56 2.20
N ARG A 30 9.52 2.74 1.57
CA ARG A 30 10.54 3.80 1.48
C ARG A 30 11.00 4.30 2.85
N THR A 31 10.07 4.54 3.77
CA THR A 31 10.36 4.99 5.14
C THR A 31 11.04 3.92 6.01
N ARG A 32 11.08 2.67 5.52
CA ARG A 32 11.72 1.53 6.17
C ARG A 32 12.99 1.05 5.44
N ASP A 33 13.51 1.85 4.50
CA ASP A 33 14.70 1.52 3.71
C ASP A 33 14.56 0.20 2.91
N ARG A 34 13.33 -0.16 2.51
CA ARG A 34 13.02 -1.35 1.72
C ARG A 34 12.67 -1.00 0.28
N HIS A 35 12.88 -1.94 -0.64
CA HIS A 35 12.58 -1.72 -2.06
C HIS A 35 11.06 -1.52 -2.29
N PRO A 36 10.62 -0.33 -2.75
CA PRO A 36 9.19 0.00 -2.80
C PRO A 36 8.38 -0.86 -3.76
N TYR A 37 8.95 -1.21 -4.91
CA TYR A 37 8.23 -1.98 -5.93
C TYR A 37 8.03 -3.45 -5.52
N GLY A 38 8.91 -4.00 -4.68
CA GLY A 38 8.73 -5.35 -4.14
C GLY A 38 7.49 -5.42 -3.24
N TRP A 39 7.33 -4.42 -2.37
CA TRP A 39 6.17 -4.32 -1.48
C TRP A 39 4.88 -3.93 -2.19
N LEU A 40 4.97 -3.13 -3.26
CA LEU A 40 3.84 -2.90 -4.16
C LEU A 40 3.35 -4.22 -4.76
N LEU A 41 4.26 -5.06 -5.26
CA LEU A 41 3.90 -6.35 -5.85
C LEU A 41 3.20 -7.26 -4.83
N ILE A 42 3.71 -7.31 -3.59
CA ILE A 42 3.08 -8.07 -2.48
C ILE A 42 1.66 -7.55 -2.21
N SER A 43 1.47 -6.23 -2.21
CA SER A 43 0.15 -5.61 -2.00
C SER A 43 -0.85 -5.97 -3.10
N LEU A 44 -0.42 -5.95 -4.36
CA LEU A 44 -1.28 -6.23 -5.52
C LEU A 44 -1.56 -7.72 -5.73
N LEU A 45 -0.59 -8.60 -5.45
CA LEU A 45 -0.74 -10.04 -5.65
C LEU A 45 -1.41 -10.76 -4.47
N LEU A 46 -1.12 -10.33 -3.24
CA LEU A 46 -1.68 -10.96 -2.03
C LEU A 46 -2.84 -10.14 -1.49
N SER A 47 -2.54 -9.00 -0.88
CA SER A 47 -3.51 -7.96 -0.50
C SER A 47 -2.81 -6.78 0.17
N PRO A 48 -3.42 -5.59 0.18
CA PRO A 48 -2.87 -4.43 0.88
C PRO A 48 -2.66 -4.65 2.39
N PRO A 49 -3.59 -5.27 3.14
CA PRO A 49 -3.37 -5.56 4.56
C PRO A 49 -2.14 -6.44 4.82
N ILE A 50 -1.90 -7.46 3.98
CA ILE A 50 -0.72 -8.33 4.12
C ILE A 50 0.58 -7.53 3.94
N ALA A 51 0.65 -6.68 2.91
CA ALA A 51 1.84 -5.84 2.69
C ALA A 51 2.09 -4.87 3.85
N ILE A 52 1.03 -4.22 4.35
CA ILE A 52 1.10 -3.27 5.47
C ILE A 52 1.55 -3.98 6.75
N ILE A 53 0.93 -5.12 7.10
CA ILE A 53 1.30 -5.89 8.29
C ILE A 53 2.74 -6.40 8.17
N GLY A 54 3.15 -6.90 7.00
CA GLY A 54 4.53 -7.32 6.75
C GLY A 54 5.53 -6.20 6.98
N LEU A 55 5.26 -4.99 6.46
CA LEU A 55 6.10 -3.81 6.70
C LEU A 55 6.09 -3.37 8.16
N MET A 56 4.96 -3.49 8.87
CA MET A 56 4.89 -3.19 10.30
C MET A 56 5.73 -4.16 11.13
N MET A 57 5.68 -5.46 10.83
CA MET A 57 6.41 -6.50 11.56
C MET A 57 7.91 -6.49 11.27
N LEU A 58 8.31 -6.25 10.02
CA LEU A 58 9.72 -6.34 9.61
C LEU A 58 10.57 -5.11 9.97
N GLY A 59 9.95 -3.99 10.36
CA GLY A 59 10.68 -2.76 10.72
C GLY A 59 11.59 -2.24 9.59
N ARG A 60 12.61 -1.45 9.98
CA ARG A 60 13.62 -0.92 9.05
C ARG A 60 14.55 -2.03 8.56
N ALA A 61 14.93 -1.96 7.29
CA ALA A 61 15.95 -2.86 6.74
C ALA A 61 17.32 -2.52 7.32
N THR A 62 18.10 -3.53 7.68
CA THR A 62 19.50 -3.36 8.11
C THR A 62 20.38 -3.00 6.90
N PRO A 63 21.46 -2.21 7.10
CA PRO A 63 22.35 -1.75 6.02
C PRO A 63 22.94 -2.88 5.16
N GLU A 64 23.10 -4.07 5.73
CA GLU A 64 23.64 -5.26 5.07
C GLU A 64 22.71 -5.85 3.98
N SER A 65 21.43 -5.44 3.93
CA SER A 65 20.46 -5.92 2.94
C SER A 65 20.49 -5.17 1.60
N ARG A 66 21.46 -4.27 1.39
CA ARG A 66 21.64 -3.46 0.16
C ARG A 66 22.52 -4.14 -0.92
N ILE A 67 22.61 -5.47 -0.90
CA ILE A 67 23.39 -6.25 -1.87
C ILE A 67 22.51 -6.59 -3.07
#